data_AF-A0A9E3TUU3-F1
#
_entry.id   AF-A0A9E3TUU3-F1
#
_cell.length_a   1.000
_cell.length_b   1.000
_cell.length_c   1.000
_cell.angle_alpha   90.00
_cell.angle_beta   90.00
_cell.angle_gamma   90.00
#
_symmetry.space_group_name_H-M   'P 1'
#
loop_
_entity.id
_entity.type
_entity.pdbx_description
1 polymer ?
#
loop_
_entity_poly.entity_id
_entity_poly.type
_entity_poly.pdbx_seq_one_letter_code
_entity_poly.pdbx_strand_id
1 'polypeptide(L)'
;MIHFLRRTLGPCLYLAVLAINVARGEEVNTQGTTPRAAAVVRQYKSARLFVRTDLPAAKADALYDRLEETLRFASRYWGRTPKGQIECYVVHDVSAWNDDQLPHRLARVLIDRVGGATVPKYEGVGNRSRNIPTVFASTSPGVAEHEIIHAYCIHTFGSSGPEWYKEGMAEMAVNRGTRESGMLCSDQQCETLRAGKHTTLDMIFETGITGKKISSSLRRMMDDPEMQGRHVSIDAWSDTDASNVRTARAEYLHSWAFCYMMLHNPNYSKRFRSLGNAFIAEQRDAFDEFFASARDRIEFEHRQFLRNASVGYRVDLCAWDWSRRFKTLARGQSNTTRVLAARGFQPTGVTITNGQRLTYQTTGKWKLSPTGQELDAAGNLDGGGLLIGVVLTDRTLSNPFPFGTSGTLEPPASGQLYLRCNDAWNEIADNTGQIDITISGT
;
A
#
# COMPACT_ATOMS: atom_id res chain seq x y z
N MET A 1 -22.45 -3.81 38.23
CA MET A 1 -21.76 -2.71 37.51
C MET A 1 -20.37 -3.08 36.96
N ILE A 2 -19.63 -4.01 37.58
CA ILE A 2 -18.28 -4.43 37.14
C ILE A 2 -18.30 -5.35 35.88
N HIS A 3 -19.44 -5.96 35.54
CA HIS A 3 -19.55 -6.82 34.35
C HIS A 3 -19.73 -6.09 33.01
N PHE A 4 -20.05 -4.79 32.99
CA PHE A 4 -20.23 -4.05 31.73
C PHE A 4 -18.90 -3.49 31.17
N LEU A 5 -17.90 -3.24 32.05
CA LEU A 5 -16.56 -2.79 31.67
C LEU A 5 -15.66 -3.91 31.09
N ARG A 6 -16.00 -5.19 31.32
CA ARG A 6 -15.25 -6.34 30.80
C ARG A 6 -15.55 -6.70 29.34
N ARG A 7 -16.61 -6.14 28.72
CA ARG A 7 -17.06 -6.51 27.36
C ARG A 7 -16.58 -5.57 26.23
N THR A 8 -15.97 -4.44 26.54
CA THR A 8 -15.80 -3.33 25.57
C THR A 8 -14.46 -3.27 24.84
N LEU A 9 -13.44 -4.00 25.29
CA LEU A 9 -12.11 -4.00 24.64
C LEU A 9 -11.86 -5.20 23.74
N GLY A 10 -12.77 -6.18 23.72
CA GLY A 10 -12.66 -7.45 22.97
C GLY A 10 -12.26 -7.30 21.49
N PRO A 11 -12.93 -6.46 20.69
CA PRO A 11 -12.70 -6.43 19.25
C PRO A 11 -12.27 -5.09 18.64
N CYS A 12 -12.17 -3.99 19.40
CA CYS A 12 -12.26 -2.64 18.79
C CYS A 12 -11.01 -1.75 18.92
N LEU A 13 -9.84 -2.30 19.26
CA LEU A 13 -8.59 -1.55 19.23
C LEU A 13 -7.92 -1.73 17.85
N TYR A 14 -7.73 -0.62 17.14
CA TYR A 14 -7.07 -0.58 15.83
C TYR A 14 -5.76 0.18 16.00
N LEU A 15 -4.65 -0.43 15.58
CA LEU A 15 -3.32 0.02 15.93
C LEU A 15 -2.53 0.34 14.67
N ALA A 16 -2.10 1.58 14.50
CA ALA A 16 -1.00 1.91 13.61
C ALA A 16 0.29 1.49 14.29
N VAL A 17 0.82 0.35 13.89
CA VAL A 17 2.20 0.04 14.20
C VAL A 17 3.01 0.77 13.11
N LEU A 18 3.74 1.83 13.48
CA LEU A 18 4.13 2.99 12.63
C LEU A 18 3.94 2.88 11.10
N ALA A 19 3.18 3.83 10.57
CA ALA A 19 3.32 4.33 9.20
C ALA A 19 4.77 4.78 8.94
N ILE A 20 5.39 4.28 7.86
CA ILE A 20 6.74 4.70 7.45
C ILE A 20 6.63 5.75 6.34
N ASN A 21 7.32 6.86 6.59
CA ASN A 21 7.50 8.01 5.73
C ASN A 21 8.03 7.69 4.32
N VAL A 22 7.46 8.38 3.33
CA VAL A 22 8.20 8.89 2.16
C VAL A 22 9.11 10.03 2.65
N ALA A 23 10.41 9.92 2.41
CA ALA A 23 11.45 10.72 3.07
C ALA A 23 11.50 12.20 2.63
N ARG A 24 11.82 13.09 3.59
CA ARG A 24 12.87 14.13 3.49
C ARG A 24 13.42 14.38 4.90
N GLY A 25 14.76 14.39 5.00
CA GLY A 25 15.49 14.27 6.26
C GLY A 25 15.25 15.40 7.26
N GLU A 26 15.21 15.02 8.53
CA GLU A 26 15.72 15.79 9.65
C GLU A 26 16.22 14.78 10.69
N GLU A 27 17.49 14.89 11.06
CA GLU A 27 18.10 14.11 12.13
C GLU A 27 17.38 14.37 13.46
N VAL A 28 17.09 13.29 14.19
CA VAL A 28 16.63 13.39 15.58
C VAL A 28 17.81 13.85 16.42
N ASN A 29 17.90 15.17 16.65
CA ASN A 29 18.90 15.75 17.54
C ASN A 29 18.53 15.44 19.00
N THR A 30 19.23 14.48 19.58
CA THR A 30 19.20 14.20 21.02
C THR A 30 20.13 15.16 21.75
N GLN A 31 19.63 16.31 22.20
CA GLN A 31 20.33 17.14 23.17
C GLN A 31 19.42 17.72 24.26
N GLY A 32 19.80 17.42 25.51
CA GLY A 32 19.84 18.40 26.61
C GLY A 32 18.55 18.70 27.36
N THR A 33 18.38 18.02 28.49
CA THR A 33 17.42 18.30 29.57
C THR A 33 17.66 19.69 30.19
N THR A 34 16.89 20.68 29.74
CA THR A 34 16.59 21.90 30.50
C THR A 34 15.08 21.88 30.78
N PRO A 35 14.58 22.31 31.96
CA PRO A 35 13.14 22.34 32.23
C PRO A 35 12.46 23.28 31.23
N ARG A 36 11.86 22.69 30.20
CA ARG A 36 11.23 23.40 29.08
C ARG A 36 9.90 23.95 29.55
N ALA A 37 9.62 25.21 29.25
CA ALA A 37 8.31 25.82 29.51
C ALA A 37 7.20 24.91 28.97
N ALA A 38 6.16 24.67 29.78
CA ALA A 38 5.06 23.77 29.43
C ALA A 38 4.50 24.12 28.05
N ALA A 39 4.53 23.14 27.13
CA ALA A 39 4.03 23.37 25.77
C ALA A 39 2.53 23.69 25.82
N VAL A 40 2.12 24.74 25.11
CA VAL A 40 0.71 25.14 25.05
C VAL A 40 -0.04 24.15 24.15
N VAL A 41 -0.95 23.37 24.73
CA VAL A 41 -1.86 22.50 23.98
C VAL A 41 -2.85 23.35 23.18
N ARG A 42 -2.80 23.22 21.86
CA ARG A 42 -3.65 23.90 20.88
C ARG A 42 -4.84 23.04 20.48
N GLN A 43 -5.90 23.69 20.02
CA GLN A 43 -7.15 23.05 19.66
C GLN A 43 -7.66 23.59 18.32
N TYR A 44 -8.00 22.69 17.40
CA TYR A 44 -8.49 23.00 16.06
C TYR A 44 -9.76 22.20 15.78
N LYS A 45 -10.82 22.85 15.29
CA LYS A 45 -12.14 22.24 15.20
C LYS A 45 -12.86 22.58 13.90
N SER A 46 -13.39 21.55 13.22
CA SER A 46 -14.42 21.65 12.18
C SER A 46 -15.64 20.80 12.54
N ALA A 47 -16.63 20.71 11.67
CA ALA A 47 -17.76 19.81 11.84
C ALA A 47 -17.37 18.31 11.86
N ARG A 48 -16.22 17.96 11.27
CA ARG A 48 -15.77 16.56 11.07
C ARG A 48 -14.52 16.18 11.85
N LEU A 49 -13.73 17.15 12.29
CA LEU A 49 -12.44 16.90 12.91
C LEU A 49 -12.24 17.80 14.13
N PHE A 50 -11.66 17.24 15.19
CA PHE A 50 -11.19 17.98 16.35
C PHE A 50 -9.78 17.51 16.70
N VAL A 51 -8.79 18.38 16.53
CA VAL A 51 -7.38 18.07 16.79
C VAL A 51 -6.90 18.82 18.01
N ARG A 52 -6.24 18.10 18.91
CA ARG A 52 -5.44 18.68 19.98
C ARG A 52 -3.97 18.31 19.78
N THR A 53 -3.09 19.30 19.87
CA THR A 53 -1.65 19.12 19.66
C THR A 53 -0.84 20.16 20.42
N ASP A 54 0.35 19.80 20.84
CA ASP A 54 1.38 20.66 21.46
C ASP A 54 2.40 21.19 20.44
N LEU A 55 2.17 20.96 19.14
CA LEU A 55 2.98 21.54 18.08
C LEU A 55 2.94 23.08 18.07
N PRO A 56 4.03 23.74 17.63
CA PRO A 56 4.00 25.16 17.31
C PRO A 56 2.91 25.47 16.27
N ALA A 57 2.31 26.66 16.34
CA ALA A 57 1.11 27.03 15.57
C ALA A 57 1.23 26.69 14.07
N ALA A 58 2.31 27.12 13.40
CA ALA A 58 2.51 26.84 11.98
C ALA A 58 2.55 25.33 11.64
N LYS A 59 3.17 24.50 12.50
CA LYS A 59 3.20 23.04 12.31
C LYS A 59 1.85 22.40 12.63
N ALA A 60 1.12 22.93 13.60
CA ALA A 60 -0.22 22.49 13.97
C ALA A 60 -1.25 22.80 12.87
N ASP A 61 -1.19 23.99 12.26
CA ASP A 61 -2.02 24.38 11.11
C ASP A 61 -1.78 23.41 9.93
N ALA A 62 -0.50 23.17 9.59
CA ALA A 62 -0.15 22.24 8.52
C ALA A 62 -0.58 20.80 8.81
N LEU A 63 -0.49 20.33 10.07
CA LEU A 63 -1.03 19.04 10.49
C LEU A 63 -2.55 18.99 10.27
N TYR A 64 -3.27 20.01 10.76
CA TYR A 64 -4.72 20.08 10.65
C TYR A 64 -5.18 20.00 9.18
N ASP A 65 -4.54 20.76 8.29
CA ASP A 65 -4.84 20.75 6.85
C ASP A 65 -4.61 19.39 6.20
N ARG A 66 -3.51 18.70 6.56
CA ARG A 66 -3.24 17.34 6.06
C ARG A 66 -4.30 16.35 6.53
N LEU A 67 -4.71 16.38 7.79
CA LEU A 67 -5.74 15.49 8.34
C LEU A 67 -7.12 15.74 7.69
N GLU A 68 -7.46 17.01 7.46
CA GLU A 68 -8.65 17.42 6.72
C GLU A 68 -8.63 16.92 5.26
N GLU A 69 -7.46 16.92 4.62
CA GLU A 69 -7.28 16.36 3.28
C GLU A 69 -7.40 14.84 3.25
N THR A 70 -6.80 14.15 4.23
CA THR A 70 -6.93 12.70 4.40
C THR A 70 -8.39 12.27 4.54
N LEU A 71 -9.19 13.01 5.32
CA LEU A 71 -10.64 12.77 5.41
C LEU A 71 -11.37 13.01 4.09
N ARG A 72 -10.95 14.00 3.28
CA ARG A 72 -11.52 14.22 1.93
C ARG A 72 -11.16 13.07 0.99
N PHE A 73 -9.94 12.55 1.07
CA PHE A 73 -9.53 11.36 0.32
C PHE A 73 -10.41 10.16 0.68
N ALA A 74 -10.54 9.87 1.98
CA ALA A 74 -11.39 8.78 2.47
C ALA A 74 -12.85 8.94 2.00
N SER A 75 -13.41 10.13 2.18
CA SER A 75 -14.80 10.40 1.79
C SER A 75 -15.04 10.22 0.30
N ARG A 76 -14.05 10.57 -0.54
CA ARG A 76 -14.11 10.37 -1.99
C ARG A 76 -13.99 8.90 -2.38
N TYR A 77 -13.11 8.16 -1.71
CA TYR A 77 -12.89 6.74 -2.00
C TYR A 77 -14.13 5.90 -1.65
N TRP A 78 -14.68 6.07 -0.44
CA TRP A 78 -15.83 5.30 0.05
C TRP A 78 -17.19 5.96 -0.19
N GLY A 79 -17.21 7.15 -0.79
CA GLY A 79 -18.43 7.84 -1.21
C GLY A 79 -19.34 8.30 -0.08
N ARG A 80 -18.82 8.49 1.15
CA ARG A 80 -19.59 8.96 2.32
C ARG A 80 -18.77 9.95 3.14
N THR A 81 -19.43 10.89 3.81
CA THR A 81 -18.77 11.75 4.80
C THR A 81 -18.81 11.10 6.19
N PRO A 82 -17.89 11.46 7.11
CA PRO A 82 -18.00 11.06 8.51
C PRO A 82 -19.38 11.39 9.09
N LYS A 83 -19.94 10.49 9.90
CA LYS A 83 -21.23 10.71 10.62
C LYS A 83 -21.13 11.74 11.76
N GLY A 84 -19.96 12.32 11.97
CA GLY A 84 -19.72 13.41 12.90
C GLY A 84 -18.23 13.65 13.11
N GLN A 85 -17.93 14.27 14.24
CA GLN A 85 -16.57 14.67 14.58
C GLN A 85 -15.70 13.49 15.02
N ILE A 86 -14.53 13.35 14.39
CA ILE A 86 -13.45 12.48 14.82
C ILE A 86 -12.54 13.29 15.74
N GLU A 87 -12.17 12.74 16.89
CA GLU A 87 -11.26 13.38 17.84
C GLU A 87 -9.84 12.87 17.64
N CYS A 88 -8.85 13.77 17.65
CA CYS A 88 -7.44 13.43 17.49
C CYS A 88 -6.60 14.12 18.57
N TYR A 89 -5.76 13.33 19.22
CA TYR A 89 -4.70 13.75 20.12
C TYR A 89 -3.37 13.47 19.43
N VAL A 90 -2.78 14.49 18.80
CA VAL A 90 -1.52 14.37 18.06
C VAL A 90 -0.41 15.04 18.86
N VAL A 91 0.45 14.22 19.46
CA VAL A 91 1.33 14.62 20.56
C VAL A 91 2.79 14.54 20.12
N HIS A 92 3.49 15.67 20.24
CA HIS A 92 4.91 15.80 19.98
C HIS A 92 5.75 15.38 21.20
N ASP A 93 5.40 15.92 22.37
CA ASP A 93 6.04 15.62 23.64
C ASP A 93 4.99 15.17 24.65
N VAL A 94 4.95 13.86 24.92
CA VAL A 94 3.98 13.26 25.83
C VAL A 94 4.11 13.78 27.27
N SER A 95 5.30 14.26 27.66
CA SER A 95 5.53 14.81 29.01
C SER A 95 4.89 16.19 29.21
N ALA A 96 4.58 16.90 28.12
CA ALA A 96 3.89 18.19 28.16
C ALA A 96 2.37 18.07 28.42
N TRP A 97 1.84 16.84 28.44
CA TRP A 97 0.42 16.57 28.64
C TRP A 97 0.18 15.97 30.02
N ASN A 98 -0.77 16.56 30.75
CA ASN A 98 -1.30 15.97 31.97
C ASN A 98 -2.23 14.80 31.64
N ASP A 99 -2.37 13.89 32.59
CA ASP A 99 -3.23 12.72 32.46
C ASP A 99 -4.70 13.08 32.14
N ASP A 100 -5.24 14.16 32.73
CA ASP A 100 -6.61 14.64 32.43
C ASP A 100 -6.77 15.14 30.98
N GLN A 101 -5.67 15.50 30.32
CA GLN A 101 -5.69 15.95 28.92
C GLN A 101 -5.59 14.79 27.93
N LEU A 102 -5.24 13.58 28.39
CA LEU A 102 -5.19 12.36 27.59
C LEU A 102 -6.23 11.37 28.12
N PRO A 103 -7.47 11.34 27.58
CA PRO A 103 -8.59 10.66 28.24
C PRO A 103 -8.51 9.12 28.23
N HIS A 104 -7.49 8.53 27.63
CA HIS A 104 -7.34 7.07 27.55
C HIS A 104 -6.11 6.60 28.34
N ARG A 105 -6.30 5.63 29.24
CA ARG A 105 -5.25 5.13 30.14
C ARG A 105 -3.99 4.61 29.43
N LEU A 106 -4.13 4.13 28.19
CA LEU A 106 -2.99 3.68 27.37
C LEU A 106 -2.40 4.78 26.47
N ALA A 107 -2.95 6.01 26.43
CA ALA A 107 -2.57 7.04 25.46
C ALA A 107 -1.06 7.23 25.34
N ARG A 108 -0.34 7.28 26.48
CA ARG A 108 1.11 7.42 26.51
C ARG A 108 1.83 6.27 25.80
N VAL A 109 1.43 5.02 26.06
CA VAL A 109 1.98 3.82 25.41
C VAL A 109 1.64 3.81 23.92
N LEU A 110 0.40 4.15 23.55
CA LEU A 110 -0.05 4.16 22.16
C LEU A 110 0.74 5.20 21.33
N ILE A 111 0.97 6.38 21.89
CA ILE A 111 1.70 7.47 21.23
C ILE A 111 3.20 7.15 21.15
N ASP A 112 3.84 6.81 22.27
CA ASP A 112 5.30 6.71 22.36
C ASP A 112 5.85 5.37 21.86
N ARG A 113 5.17 4.26 22.16
CA ARG A 113 5.68 2.90 21.92
C ARG A 113 5.11 2.25 20.68
N VAL A 114 3.83 2.46 20.40
CA VAL A 114 3.16 1.90 19.21
C VAL A 114 3.32 2.84 18.01
N GLY A 115 3.20 4.15 18.26
CA GLY A 115 3.26 5.23 17.27
C GLY A 115 1.90 5.93 17.16
N GLY A 116 0.83 5.14 17.04
CA GLY A 116 -0.54 5.62 17.11
C GLY A 116 -1.54 4.49 17.34
N ALA A 117 -2.78 4.87 17.68
CA ALA A 117 -3.92 3.98 17.73
C ALA A 117 -5.24 4.75 17.61
N THR A 118 -6.23 4.09 17.02
CA THR A 118 -7.62 4.52 17.05
C THR A 118 -8.37 3.71 18.09
N VAL A 119 -8.89 4.43 19.10
CA VAL A 119 -9.65 3.86 20.20
C VAL A 119 -11.08 4.40 20.16
N PRO A 120 -12.10 3.54 20.03
CA PRO A 120 -13.49 3.96 20.13
C PRO A 120 -13.86 4.27 21.57
N LYS A 121 -14.33 5.49 21.81
CA LYS A 121 -14.97 5.93 23.05
C LYS A 121 -16.48 5.79 22.91
N TYR A 122 -17.12 5.06 23.82
CA TYR A 122 -18.58 4.98 23.88
C TYR A 122 -19.11 6.05 24.82
N GLU A 123 -19.93 6.97 24.30
CA GLU A 123 -20.62 7.97 25.10
C GLU A 123 -22.12 7.70 25.14
N GLY A 124 -22.74 7.77 26.33
CA GLY A 124 -24.17 7.52 26.53
C GLY A 124 -24.49 6.16 27.15
N VAL A 125 -25.78 5.86 27.32
CA VAL A 125 -26.28 4.66 28.00
C VAL A 125 -27.30 3.92 27.13
N GLY A 126 -27.21 2.59 27.06
CA GLY A 126 -28.14 1.74 26.31
C GLY A 126 -28.17 2.05 24.81
N ASN A 127 -29.36 2.03 24.20
CA ASN A 127 -29.55 2.30 22.76
C ASN A 127 -29.20 3.74 22.33
N ARG A 128 -28.82 4.63 23.25
CA ARG A 128 -28.35 5.99 22.97
C ARG A 128 -26.82 6.11 23.01
N SER A 129 -26.09 5.00 23.13
CA SER A 129 -24.63 5.03 23.09
C SER A 129 -24.13 5.42 21.69
N ARG A 130 -23.30 6.46 21.60
CA ARG A 130 -22.58 6.85 20.39
C ARG A 130 -21.14 6.36 20.47
N ASN A 131 -20.66 5.77 19.38
CA ASN A 131 -19.24 5.49 19.20
C ASN A 131 -18.54 6.74 18.66
N ILE A 132 -17.58 7.26 19.41
CA ILE A 132 -16.71 8.38 19.05
C ILE A 132 -15.31 7.79 18.86
N PRO A 133 -14.85 7.58 17.63
CA PRO A 133 -13.48 7.15 17.41
C PRO A 133 -12.51 8.27 17.76
N THR A 134 -11.58 7.95 18.65
CA THR A 134 -10.54 8.85 19.14
C THR A 134 -9.18 8.35 18.70
N VAL A 135 -8.47 9.19 17.93
CA VAL A 135 -7.11 8.94 17.49
C VAL A 135 -6.13 9.44 18.55
N PHE A 136 -5.17 8.60 18.92
CA PHE A 136 -3.96 8.98 19.65
C PHE A 136 -2.77 8.72 18.75
N ALA A 137 -1.98 9.75 18.45
CA ALA A 137 -0.86 9.61 17.51
C ALA A 137 0.34 10.46 17.93
N SER A 138 1.53 9.96 17.65
CA SER A 138 2.74 10.78 17.64
C SER A 138 2.73 11.77 16.46
N THR A 139 3.61 12.77 16.52
CA THR A 139 3.86 13.67 15.37
C THR A 139 4.74 13.08 14.29
N SER A 140 5.11 11.79 14.40
CA SER A 140 5.83 11.08 13.34
C SER A 140 5.02 11.17 12.04
N PRO A 141 5.62 11.60 10.93
CA PRO A 141 4.81 11.90 9.75
C PRO A 141 4.09 10.66 9.22
N GLY A 142 2.86 10.86 8.74
CA GLY A 142 1.97 9.79 8.26
C GLY A 142 1.16 9.07 9.34
N VAL A 143 1.58 9.08 10.61
CA VAL A 143 0.92 8.29 11.66
C VAL A 143 -0.49 8.79 11.97
N ALA A 144 -0.68 10.09 12.13
CA ALA A 144 -2.00 10.65 12.40
C ALA A 144 -2.93 10.49 11.18
N GLU A 145 -2.40 10.64 9.96
CA GLU A 145 -3.12 10.43 8.73
C GLU A 145 -3.59 8.97 8.57
N HIS A 146 -2.72 8.00 8.87
CA HIS A 146 -3.06 6.57 8.91
C HIS A 146 -4.23 6.32 9.87
N GLU A 147 -4.11 6.79 11.12
CA GLU A 147 -5.12 6.53 12.15
C GLU A 147 -6.47 7.17 11.85
N ILE A 148 -6.46 8.33 11.21
CA ILE A 148 -7.69 8.98 10.77
C ILE A 148 -8.48 8.09 9.79
N ILE A 149 -7.83 7.25 8.98
CA ILE A 149 -8.54 6.30 8.10
C ILE A 149 -9.30 5.26 8.91
N HIS A 150 -8.67 4.68 9.95
CA HIS A 150 -9.35 3.76 10.86
C HIS A 150 -10.53 4.44 11.55
N ALA A 151 -10.32 5.63 12.11
CA ALA A 151 -11.36 6.41 12.76
C ALA A 151 -12.51 6.77 11.82
N TYR A 152 -12.20 7.16 10.59
CA TYR A 152 -13.18 7.43 9.53
C TYR A 152 -14.05 6.21 9.25
N CYS A 153 -13.43 5.05 9.03
CA CYS A 153 -14.15 3.83 8.71
C CYS A 153 -15.10 3.42 9.85
N ILE A 154 -14.59 3.42 11.09
CA ILE A 154 -15.37 3.09 12.29
C ILE A 154 -16.53 4.08 12.48
N HIS A 155 -16.30 5.39 12.38
CA HIS A 155 -17.37 6.39 12.56
C HIS A 155 -18.46 6.22 11.50
N THR A 156 -18.04 6.04 10.25
CA THR A 156 -18.95 6.08 9.11
C THR A 156 -19.72 4.78 8.95
N PHE A 157 -19.07 3.65 9.22
CA PHE A 157 -19.58 2.34 8.87
C PHE A 157 -19.65 1.33 10.02
N GLY A 158 -19.01 1.60 11.16
CA GLY A 158 -18.96 0.69 12.31
C GLY A 158 -17.86 -0.37 12.24
N SER A 159 -17.22 -0.53 11.09
CA SER A 159 -16.11 -1.46 10.84
C SER A 159 -15.09 -0.83 9.89
N SER A 160 -13.87 -1.34 9.89
CA SER A 160 -12.80 -0.95 8.97
C SER A 160 -12.42 -2.06 7.97
N GLY A 161 -13.08 -3.22 8.03
CA GLY A 161 -12.82 -4.36 7.15
C GLY A 161 -11.73 -5.32 7.68
N PRO A 162 -11.27 -6.29 6.86
CA PRO A 162 -10.22 -7.22 7.25
C PRO A 162 -8.87 -6.52 7.43
N GLU A 163 -7.97 -7.11 8.23
CA GLU A 163 -6.70 -6.49 8.65
C GLU A 163 -5.87 -5.97 7.47
N TRP A 164 -5.57 -6.84 6.50
CA TRP A 164 -4.78 -6.46 5.32
C TRP A 164 -5.40 -5.28 4.56
N TYR A 165 -6.74 -5.23 4.46
CA TYR A 165 -7.42 -4.19 3.71
C TYR A 165 -7.39 -2.87 4.47
N LYS A 166 -7.75 -2.89 5.75
CA LYS A 166 -7.83 -1.66 6.55
C LYS A 166 -6.44 -1.02 6.68
N GLU A 167 -5.41 -1.82 6.94
CA GLU A 167 -4.04 -1.33 7.13
C GLU A 167 -3.44 -0.91 5.80
N GLY A 168 -3.64 -1.71 4.74
CA GLY A 168 -3.19 -1.34 3.40
C GLY A 168 -3.83 -0.05 2.90
N MET A 169 -5.13 0.17 3.12
CA MET A 169 -5.82 1.40 2.74
C MET A 169 -5.50 2.60 3.64
N ALA A 170 -5.16 2.39 4.91
CA ALA A 170 -4.67 3.44 5.78
C ALA A 170 -3.30 3.94 5.31
N GLU A 171 -2.38 3.02 4.99
CA GLU A 171 -1.09 3.32 4.38
C GLU A 171 -1.22 3.97 2.99
N MET A 172 -2.25 3.65 2.21
CA MET A 172 -2.52 4.33 0.93
C MET A 172 -2.78 5.84 1.10
N ALA A 173 -3.38 6.25 2.23
CA ALA A 173 -3.62 7.66 2.49
C ALA A 173 -2.34 8.42 2.88
N VAL A 174 -1.36 7.71 3.43
CA VAL A 174 -0.02 8.23 3.76
C VAL A 174 0.85 8.28 2.51
N ASN A 175 0.91 7.17 1.78
CA ASN A 175 1.72 6.99 0.58
C ASN A 175 0.92 7.49 -0.64
N ARG A 176 0.96 8.80 -0.86
CA ARG A 176 0.17 9.57 -1.85
C ARG A 176 0.49 9.30 -3.33
N GLY A 177 1.04 8.13 -3.65
CA GLY A 177 1.23 7.73 -5.05
C GLY A 177 -0.11 7.70 -5.78
N THR A 178 -0.23 8.45 -6.87
CA THR A 178 -1.40 8.37 -7.75
C THR A 178 -1.13 7.41 -8.88
N ARG A 179 -2.18 7.15 -9.67
CA ARG A 179 -2.01 6.45 -10.93
C ARG A 179 -0.94 7.14 -11.77
N GLU A 180 -0.91 8.47 -11.84
CA GLU A 180 -0.03 9.24 -12.72
C GLU A 180 1.40 9.37 -12.17
N SER A 181 1.56 9.64 -10.86
CA SER A 181 2.89 9.78 -10.25
C SER A 181 3.61 8.44 -10.06
N GLY A 182 2.87 7.33 -10.11
CA GLY A 182 3.40 6.03 -9.74
C GLY A 182 3.61 5.90 -8.22
N MET A 183 4.19 4.76 -7.84
CA MET A 183 4.35 4.38 -6.44
C MET A 183 5.28 5.36 -5.72
N LEU A 184 4.86 5.86 -4.56
CA LEU A 184 5.70 6.70 -3.70
C LEU A 184 5.97 5.94 -2.40
N CYS A 185 7.20 5.46 -2.24
CA CYS A 185 7.76 4.87 -1.01
C CYS A 185 9.16 5.45 -0.74
N SER A 186 9.71 5.24 0.45
CA SER A 186 11.15 5.36 0.68
C SER A 186 11.91 4.22 0.01
N ASP A 187 13.17 4.45 -0.35
CA ASP A 187 14.01 3.41 -0.95
C ASP A 187 14.10 2.16 -0.06
N GLN A 188 14.19 2.34 1.26
CA GLN A 188 14.19 1.25 2.22
C GLN A 188 12.92 0.39 2.16
N GLN A 189 11.74 1.00 2.03
CA GLN A 189 10.48 0.27 1.86
C GLN A 189 10.46 -0.47 0.52
N CYS A 190 10.89 0.19 -0.56
CA CYS A 190 10.91 -0.46 -1.86
C CYS A 190 11.93 -1.64 -1.85
N GLU A 191 13.06 -1.54 -1.13
CA GLU A 191 13.98 -2.66 -0.87
C GLU A 191 13.34 -3.79 -0.06
N THR A 192 12.62 -3.47 1.01
CA THR A 192 11.89 -4.47 1.81
C THR A 192 10.88 -5.23 0.96
N LEU A 193 10.13 -4.54 0.09
CA LEU A 193 9.20 -5.18 -0.85
C LEU A 193 9.91 -6.10 -1.85
N ARG A 194 11.04 -5.67 -2.40
CA ARG A 194 11.85 -6.49 -3.32
C ARG A 194 12.47 -7.71 -2.62
N ALA A 195 12.90 -7.57 -1.37
CA ALA A 195 13.37 -8.68 -0.54
C ALA A 195 12.23 -9.67 -0.26
N GLY A 196 11.04 -9.17 0.02
CA GLY A 196 9.80 -9.93 0.21
C GLY A 196 9.08 -10.33 -1.09
N LYS A 197 9.75 -10.41 -2.24
CA LYS A 197 9.14 -10.74 -3.55
C LYS A 197 8.42 -12.09 -3.64
N HIS A 198 8.50 -12.92 -2.61
CA HIS A 198 7.84 -14.22 -2.50
C HIS A 198 6.57 -14.18 -1.64
N THR A 199 6.21 -13.03 -1.07
CA THR A 199 4.98 -12.87 -0.29
C THR A 199 3.76 -13.18 -1.15
N THR A 200 3.00 -14.20 -0.75
CA THR A 200 1.78 -14.65 -1.43
C THR A 200 0.54 -13.91 -0.93
N LEU A 201 -0.60 -14.08 -1.61
CA LEU A 201 -1.87 -13.52 -1.14
C LEU A 201 -2.33 -14.15 0.17
N ASP A 202 -2.09 -15.46 0.37
CA ASP A 202 -2.42 -16.14 1.63
C ASP A 202 -1.65 -15.52 2.80
N MET A 203 -0.34 -15.28 2.64
CA MET A 203 0.48 -14.61 3.65
C MET A 203 -0.05 -13.20 3.98
N ILE A 204 -0.54 -12.47 2.97
CA ILE A 204 -1.15 -11.14 3.18
C ILE A 204 -2.50 -11.26 3.88
N PHE A 205 -3.33 -12.24 3.54
CA PHE A 205 -4.67 -12.39 4.13
C PHE A 205 -4.62 -12.97 5.55
N GLU A 206 -3.56 -13.69 5.89
CA GLU A 206 -3.24 -14.13 7.24
C GLU A 206 -2.66 -13.03 8.13
N THR A 207 -2.42 -11.82 7.60
CA THR A 207 -1.99 -10.67 8.40
C THR A 207 -2.97 -10.40 9.56
N GLY A 208 -2.41 -9.96 10.68
CA GLY A 208 -3.17 -9.68 11.91
C GLY A 208 -2.93 -10.66 13.05
N ILE A 209 -2.18 -11.75 12.85
CA ILE A 209 -1.65 -12.54 13.98
C ILE A 209 -0.77 -11.64 14.86
N THR A 210 0.14 -10.88 14.24
CA THR A 210 1.04 -9.98 14.96
C THR A 210 0.28 -8.81 15.58
N GLY A 211 -0.67 -8.19 14.86
CA GLY A 211 -1.57 -7.18 15.41
C GLY A 211 -2.33 -7.66 16.66
N LYS A 212 -2.85 -8.91 16.65
CA LYS A 212 -3.51 -9.52 17.81
C LYS A 212 -2.59 -9.69 19.00
N LYS A 213 -1.29 -10.00 18.79
CA LYS A 213 -0.30 -10.07 19.89
C LYS A 213 -0.14 -8.70 20.56
N ILE A 214 -0.05 -7.64 19.77
CA ILE A 214 0.08 -6.27 20.28
C ILE A 214 -1.19 -5.86 21.07
N SER A 215 -2.37 -6.10 20.49
CA SER A 215 -3.65 -5.86 21.19
C SER A 215 -3.78 -6.68 22.47
N SER A 216 -3.23 -7.89 22.52
CA SER A 216 -3.22 -8.72 23.73
C SER A 216 -2.30 -8.15 24.80
N SER A 217 -1.13 -7.62 24.43
CA SER A 217 -0.24 -6.93 25.38
C SER A 217 -0.87 -5.68 25.96
N LEU A 218 -1.48 -4.84 25.11
CA LEU A 218 -2.20 -3.64 25.56
C LEU A 218 -3.37 -3.98 26.49
N ARG A 219 -4.12 -5.05 26.20
CA ARG A 219 -5.17 -5.54 27.09
C ARG A 219 -4.60 -5.97 28.45
N ARG A 220 -3.50 -6.74 28.47
CA ARG A 220 -2.87 -7.16 29.73
C ARG A 220 -2.48 -5.97 30.59
N MET A 221 -1.93 -4.91 29.98
CA MET A 221 -1.59 -3.67 30.70
C MET A 221 -2.82 -2.95 31.26
N MET A 222 -3.95 -2.96 30.56
CA MET A 222 -5.18 -2.34 31.03
C MET A 222 -5.84 -3.10 32.18
N ASP A 223 -5.76 -4.43 32.12
CA ASP A 223 -6.35 -5.37 33.08
C ASP A 223 -5.47 -5.53 34.34
N ASP A 224 -4.27 -4.97 34.34
CA ASP A 224 -3.37 -4.97 35.49
C ASP A 224 -4.02 -4.25 36.70
N PRO A 225 -4.28 -4.97 37.81
CA PRO A 225 -4.87 -4.40 39.01
C PRO A 225 -4.03 -3.27 39.62
N GLU A 226 -2.70 -3.30 39.51
CA GLU A 226 -1.82 -2.26 40.04
C GLU A 226 -1.98 -0.93 39.30
N MET A 227 -2.45 -0.99 38.05
CA MET A 227 -2.66 0.16 37.20
C MET A 227 -4.10 0.71 37.27
N GLN A 228 -4.99 0.10 38.06
CA GLN A 228 -6.42 0.44 38.06
C GLN A 228 -6.68 1.93 38.38
N GLY A 229 -7.40 2.61 37.49
CA GLY A 229 -7.72 4.04 37.63
C GLY A 229 -6.57 5.01 37.32
N ARG A 230 -5.40 4.50 36.91
CA ARG A 230 -4.22 5.30 36.53
C ARG A 230 -3.83 5.10 35.07
N HIS A 231 -3.05 6.03 34.52
CA HIS A 231 -2.38 5.82 33.24
C HIS A 231 -1.32 4.72 33.35
N VAL A 232 -1.17 3.96 32.28
CA VAL A 232 -0.13 2.93 32.18
C VAL A 232 1.22 3.58 31.87
N SER A 233 2.25 3.22 32.62
CA SER A 233 3.63 3.67 32.36
C SER A 233 4.14 3.12 31.02
N ILE A 234 4.92 3.92 30.30
CA ILE A 234 5.63 3.50 29.09
C ILE A 234 6.65 2.37 29.34
N ASP A 235 7.07 2.19 30.60
CA ASP A 235 8.02 1.14 31.01
C ASP A 235 7.36 -0.24 31.10
N ALA A 236 6.02 -0.31 31.10
CA ALA A 236 5.30 -1.57 30.98
C ALA A 236 5.45 -2.21 29.58
N TRP A 237 5.94 -1.45 28.60
CA TRP A 237 6.15 -1.90 27.23
C TRP A 237 7.45 -2.70 27.08
N SER A 238 7.33 -3.97 26.68
CA SER A 238 8.49 -4.86 26.60
C SER A 238 9.20 -4.83 25.25
N ASP A 239 10.44 -5.36 25.20
CA ASP A 239 11.17 -5.57 23.94
C ASP A 239 10.43 -6.52 22.98
N THR A 240 9.68 -7.49 23.52
CA THR A 240 8.83 -8.39 22.73
C THR A 240 7.71 -7.60 22.06
N ASP A 241 7.10 -6.66 22.77
CA ASP A 241 6.05 -5.79 22.22
C ASP A 241 6.61 -4.87 21.13
N ALA A 242 7.79 -4.30 21.35
CA ALA A 242 8.51 -3.52 20.34
C ALA A 242 8.86 -4.36 19.10
N SER A 243 9.25 -5.61 19.28
CA SER A 243 9.51 -6.55 18.17
C SER A 243 8.25 -6.86 17.38
N ASN A 244 7.14 -7.15 18.06
CA ASN A 244 5.84 -7.38 17.41
C ASN A 244 5.42 -6.16 16.58
N VAL A 245 5.61 -4.95 17.10
CA VAL A 245 5.36 -3.72 16.35
C VAL A 245 6.24 -3.61 15.10
N ARG A 246 7.53 -3.96 15.14
CA ARG A 246 8.36 -3.96 13.92
C ARG A 246 7.88 -4.99 12.89
N THR A 247 7.48 -6.17 13.34
CA THR A 247 6.97 -7.23 12.47
C THR A 247 5.66 -6.84 11.79
N ALA A 248 4.68 -6.32 12.54
CA ALA A 248 3.40 -5.89 11.94
C ALA A 248 3.61 -4.73 10.94
N ARG A 249 4.62 -3.88 11.15
CA ARG A 249 5.03 -2.83 10.20
C ARG A 249 5.39 -3.40 8.83
N ALA A 250 6.18 -4.47 8.82
CA ALA A 250 6.56 -5.16 7.58
C ALA A 250 5.35 -5.84 6.92
N GLU A 251 4.47 -6.48 7.71
CA GLU A 251 3.22 -7.08 7.22
C GLU A 251 2.29 -6.03 6.56
N TYR A 252 2.18 -4.84 7.16
CA TYR A 252 1.33 -3.75 6.67
C TYR A 252 1.91 -3.10 5.41
N LEU A 253 3.25 -3.05 5.26
CA LEU A 253 3.89 -2.63 4.02
C LEU A 253 3.50 -3.53 2.83
N HIS A 254 3.43 -4.85 3.04
CA HIS A 254 2.96 -5.77 2.00
C HIS A 254 1.44 -5.63 1.74
N SER A 255 0.66 -5.36 2.78
CA SER A 255 -0.78 -5.08 2.65
C SER A 255 -1.05 -3.82 1.84
N TRP A 256 -0.27 -2.76 2.07
CA TRP A 256 -0.27 -1.53 1.29
C TRP A 256 0.10 -1.79 -0.17
N ALA A 257 1.23 -2.47 -0.41
CA ALA A 257 1.69 -2.78 -1.75
C ALA A 257 0.62 -3.53 -2.55
N PHE A 258 -0.05 -4.50 -1.92
CA PHE A 258 -1.17 -5.21 -2.54
C PHE A 258 -2.37 -4.30 -2.84
N CYS A 259 -2.80 -3.47 -1.87
CA CYS A 259 -3.90 -2.52 -2.08
C CYS A 259 -3.58 -1.51 -3.19
N TYR A 260 -2.35 -0.98 -3.22
CA TYR A 260 -1.83 -0.09 -4.26
C TYR A 260 -1.92 -0.75 -5.63
N MET A 261 -1.40 -1.97 -5.77
CA MET A 261 -1.48 -2.73 -7.01
C MET A 261 -2.94 -2.92 -7.44
N MET A 262 -3.81 -3.39 -6.55
CA MET A 262 -5.21 -3.68 -6.89
C MET A 262 -5.97 -2.41 -7.30
N LEU A 263 -5.71 -1.28 -6.65
CA LEU A 263 -6.39 -0.02 -6.92
C LEU A 263 -5.95 0.63 -8.24
N HIS A 264 -4.69 0.45 -8.64
CA HIS A 264 -4.11 1.07 -9.83
C HIS A 264 -4.00 0.12 -11.03
N ASN A 265 -4.26 -1.19 -10.86
CA ASN A 265 -4.29 -2.12 -11.97
C ASN A 265 -5.62 -2.05 -12.73
N PRO A 266 -5.62 -1.77 -14.06
CA PRO A 266 -6.83 -1.67 -14.86
C PRO A 266 -7.65 -2.97 -14.90
N ASN A 267 -7.04 -4.14 -14.67
CA ASN A 267 -7.74 -5.42 -14.64
C ASN A 267 -8.64 -5.58 -13.39
N TYR A 268 -8.32 -4.90 -12.29
CA TYR A 268 -8.89 -5.19 -10.97
C TYR A 268 -9.53 -3.99 -10.28
N SER A 269 -9.05 -2.77 -10.56
CA SER A 269 -9.38 -1.54 -9.83
C SER A 269 -10.87 -1.30 -9.61
N LYS A 270 -11.70 -1.46 -10.64
CA LYS A 270 -13.16 -1.27 -10.54
C LYS A 270 -13.81 -2.26 -9.55
N ARG A 271 -13.42 -3.53 -9.63
CA ARG A 271 -13.91 -4.59 -8.73
C ARG A 271 -13.37 -4.41 -7.32
N PHE A 272 -12.09 -4.01 -7.18
CA PHE A 272 -11.47 -3.75 -5.88
C PHE A 272 -12.14 -2.58 -5.14
N ARG A 273 -12.49 -1.50 -5.84
CA ARG A 273 -13.28 -0.39 -5.26
C ARG A 273 -14.65 -0.86 -4.76
N SER A 274 -15.29 -1.78 -5.50
CA SER A 274 -16.59 -2.34 -5.09
C SER A 274 -16.45 -3.25 -3.86
N LEU A 275 -15.38 -4.04 -3.81
CA LEU A 275 -15.02 -4.90 -2.68
C LEU A 275 -14.79 -4.09 -1.40
N GLY A 276 -14.17 -2.91 -1.48
CA GLY A 276 -13.98 -2.03 -0.33
C GLY A 276 -15.29 -1.65 0.38
N ASN A 277 -16.38 -1.49 -0.38
CA ASN A 277 -17.70 -1.26 0.20
C ASN A 277 -18.29 -2.53 0.84
N ALA A 278 -18.03 -3.71 0.26
CA ALA A 278 -18.49 -5.00 0.79
C ALA A 278 -17.79 -5.36 2.11
N PHE A 279 -16.47 -5.15 2.22
CA PHE A 279 -15.73 -5.40 3.46
C PHE A 279 -16.18 -4.53 4.62
N ILE A 280 -16.50 -3.28 4.31
CA ILE A 280 -17.03 -2.34 5.27
C ILE A 280 -18.46 -2.71 5.70
N ALA A 281 -19.20 -3.43 4.85
CA ALA A 281 -20.47 -4.08 5.19
C ALA A 281 -20.29 -5.47 5.83
N GLU A 282 -19.09 -5.78 6.35
CA GLU A 282 -18.73 -7.01 7.08
C GLU A 282 -18.82 -8.31 6.27
N GLN A 283 -18.80 -8.23 4.93
CA GLN A 283 -18.71 -9.41 4.07
C GLN A 283 -17.26 -9.90 3.96
N ARG A 284 -16.81 -10.71 4.92
CA ARG A 284 -15.39 -11.10 5.08
C ARG A 284 -14.84 -11.98 3.97
N ASP A 285 -15.66 -12.85 3.38
CA ASP A 285 -15.24 -13.78 2.31
C ASP A 285 -15.37 -13.17 0.91
N ALA A 286 -15.68 -11.87 0.82
CA ALA A 286 -15.94 -11.20 -0.44
C ALA A 286 -14.73 -11.17 -1.38
N PHE A 287 -13.48 -11.31 -0.90
CA PHE A 287 -12.34 -11.36 -1.83
C PHE A 287 -12.41 -12.60 -2.71
N ASP A 288 -12.55 -13.78 -2.12
CA ASP A 288 -12.53 -15.04 -2.87
C ASP A 288 -13.77 -15.16 -3.77
N GLU A 289 -14.94 -14.73 -3.29
CA GLU A 289 -16.14 -14.66 -4.12
C GLU A 289 -15.92 -13.74 -5.33
N PHE A 290 -15.37 -12.55 -5.11
CA PHE A 290 -15.18 -11.60 -6.20
C PHE A 290 -14.08 -12.06 -7.13
N PHE A 291 -12.93 -12.55 -6.65
CA PHE A 291 -11.70 -12.70 -7.42
C PHE A 291 -11.22 -14.14 -7.66
N ALA A 292 -11.97 -15.18 -7.26
CA ALA A 292 -11.58 -16.59 -7.45
C ALA A 292 -11.03 -16.90 -8.85
N SER A 293 -11.74 -16.48 -9.90
CA SER A 293 -11.36 -16.75 -11.30
C SER A 293 -10.12 -16.01 -11.79
N ALA A 294 -9.60 -15.06 -11.00
CA ALA A 294 -8.45 -14.22 -11.34
C ALA A 294 -7.33 -14.32 -10.29
N ARG A 295 -7.45 -15.18 -9.26
CA ARG A 295 -6.52 -15.25 -8.14
C ARG A 295 -5.08 -15.54 -8.61
N ASP A 296 -4.93 -16.49 -9.52
CA ASP A 296 -3.64 -16.87 -10.12
C ASP A 296 -3.00 -15.72 -10.93
N ARG A 297 -3.82 -14.90 -11.61
CA ARG A 297 -3.40 -13.69 -12.34
C ARG A 297 -2.91 -12.62 -11.38
N ILE A 298 -3.70 -12.37 -10.33
CA ILE A 298 -3.39 -11.37 -9.30
C ILE A 298 -2.10 -11.75 -8.59
N GLU A 299 -1.94 -13.00 -8.20
CA GLU A 299 -0.73 -13.46 -7.51
C GLU A 299 0.51 -13.37 -8.41
N PHE A 300 0.37 -13.71 -9.70
CA PHE A 300 1.42 -13.51 -10.66
C PHE A 300 1.81 -12.03 -10.80
N GLU A 301 0.85 -11.13 -11.01
CA GLU A 301 1.12 -9.70 -11.16
C GLU A 301 1.68 -9.09 -9.88
N HIS A 302 1.19 -9.52 -8.70
CA HIS A 302 1.72 -9.11 -7.40
C HIS A 302 3.19 -9.47 -7.26
N ARG A 303 3.57 -10.69 -7.65
CA ARG A 303 4.97 -11.11 -7.64
C ARG A 303 5.84 -10.27 -8.58
N GLN A 304 5.34 -9.92 -9.76
CA GLN A 304 6.07 -9.04 -10.68
C GLN A 304 6.16 -7.61 -10.15
N PHE A 305 5.11 -7.12 -9.50
CA PHE A 305 5.11 -5.81 -8.86
C PHE A 305 6.15 -5.74 -7.74
N LEU A 306 6.16 -6.69 -6.80
CA LEU A 306 7.13 -6.72 -5.71
C LEU A 306 8.58 -6.81 -6.22
N ARG A 307 8.84 -7.63 -7.24
CA ARG A 307 10.18 -7.77 -7.85
C ARG A 307 10.74 -6.46 -8.39
N ASN A 308 9.86 -5.58 -8.85
CA ASN A 308 10.22 -4.35 -9.55
C ASN A 308 9.79 -3.10 -8.79
N ALA A 309 9.37 -3.25 -7.53
CA ALA A 309 8.91 -2.17 -6.67
C ALA A 309 9.99 -1.09 -6.59
N SER A 310 9.67 0.11 -7.04
CA SER A 310 10.57 1.28 -7.12
C SER A 310 9.74 2.56 -7.08
N VAL A 311 10.33 3.64 -6.57
CA VAL A 311 9.67 4.96 -6.60
C VAL A 311 9.40 5.36 -8.04
N GLY A 312 8.17 5.75 -8.35
CA GLY A 312 7.70 6.03 -9.72
C GLY A 312 7.13 4.81 -10.46
N TYR A 313 7.15 3.61 -9.89
CA TYR A 313 6.58 2.42 -10.57
C TYR A 313 5.10 2.60 -10.89
N ARG A 314 4.75 2.42 -12.17
CA ARG A 314 3.41 2.62 -12.72
C ARG A 314 2.69 1.29 -12.97
N VAL A 315 1.87 0.87 -12.00
CA VAL A 315 1.10 -0.39 -12.07
C VAL A 315 0.21 -0.44 -13.31
N ASP A 316 -0.40 0.67 -13.72
CA ASP A 316 -1.29 0.71 -14.88
C ASP A 316 -0.55 0.55 -16.22
N LEU A 317 0.71 0.99 -16.30
CA LEU A 317 1.57 0.80 -17.47
C LEU A 317 2.22 -0.59 -17.51
N CYS A 318 2.37 -1.22 -16.33
CA CYS A 318 2.99 -2.54 -16.19
C CYS A 318 1.99 -3.70 -16.08
N ALA A 319 0.69 -3.40 -16.09
CA ALA A 319 -0.37 -4.40 -15.98
C ALA A 319 -0.35 -5.37 -17.16
N TRP A 320 -0.57 -6.65 -16.87
CA TRP A 320 -0.58 -7.71 -17.87
C TRP A 320 -1.94 -7.78 -18.56
N ASP A 321 -1.96 -7.80 -19.89
CA ASP A 321 -3.20 -7.99 -20.65
C ASP A 321 -3.57 -9.48 -20.75
N TRP A 322 -4.47 -9.91 -19.86
CA TRP A 322 -4.99 -11.28 -19.82
C TRP A 322 -6.12 -11.57 -20.83
N SER A 323 -6.54 -10.59 -21.60
CA SER A 323 -7.65 -10.73 -22.56
C SER A 323 -7.17 -11.22 -23.94
N ARG A 324 -5.86 -11.07 -24.22
CA ARG A 324 -5.26 -11.47 -25.50
C ARG A 324 -5.36 -12.98 -25.71
N ARG A 325 -5.86 -13.36 -26.88
CA ARG A 325 -5.85 -14.76 -27.34
C ARG A 325 -4.51 -15.08 -28.01
N PHE A 326 -4.05 -16.31 -27.80
CA PHE A 326 -2.80 -16.81 -28.36
C PHE A 326 -3.05 -17.94 -29.35
N LYS A 327 -2.22 -18.00 -30.40
CA LYS A 327 -2.23 -19.06 -31.40
C LYS A 327 -0.81 -19.46 -31.77
N THR A 328 -0.61 -20.73 -32.08
CA THR A 328 0.61 -21.18 -32.75
C THR A 328 0.58 -20.75 -34.22
N LEU A 329 1.73 -20.37 -34.77
CA LEU A 329 1.84 -20.02 -36.18
C LEU A 329 2.26 -21.25 -36.98
N ALA A 330 1.44 -21.66 -37.95
CA ALA A 330 1.85 -22.65 -38.93
C ALA A 330 2.82 -22.03 -39.95
N ARG A 331 3.46 -22.89 -40.76
CA ARG A 331 4.33 -22.46 -41.85
C ARG A 331 3.60 -21.48 -42.78
N GLY A 332 4.23 -20.33 -43.04
CA GLY A 332 3.67 -19.26 -43.88
C GLY A 332 2.63 -18.37 -43.18
N GLN A 333 2.23 -18.67 -41.94
CA GLN A 333 1.40 -17.78 -41.15
C GLN A 333 2.26 -16.75 -40.42
N SER A 334 1.74 -15.53 -40.30
CA SER A 334 2.38 -14.46 -39.55
C SER A 334 1.42 -13.80 -38.55
N ASN A 335 2.00 -13.10 -37.59
CA ASN A 335 1.29 -12.26 -36.64
C ASN A 335 2.11 -11.00 -36.35
N THR A 336 1.52 -9.85 -36.66
CA THR A 336 2.09 -8.54 -36.33
C THR A 336 1.53 -8.04 -35.01
N THR A 337 2.42 -7.55 -34.14
CA THR A 337 2.08 -6.96 -32.83
C THR A 337 2.74 -5.60 -32.71
N ARG A 338 1.99 -4.62 -32.21
CA ARG A 338 2.52 -3.33 -31.80
C ARG A 338 2.91 -3.37 -30.33
N VAL A 339 4.15 -3.01 -30.04
CA VAL A 339 4.73 -2.91 -28.71
C VAL A 339 4.94 -1.44 -28.39
N LEU A 340 4.13 -0.90 -27.48
CA LEU A 340 4.26 0.49 -27.05
C LEU A 340 5.44 0.62 -26.08
N ALA A 341 6.24 1.66 -26.25
CA ALA A 341 7.43 1.88 -25.42
C ALA A 341 7.08 2.22 -23.97
N ALA A 342 5.98 2.96 -23.76
CA ALA A 342 5.49 3.35 -22.43
C ALA A 342 4.68 2.26 -21.72
N ARG A 343 5.04 0.98 -21.89
CA ARG A 343 4.35 -0.15 -21.26
C ARG A 343 5.33 -1.27 -20.89
N GLY A 344 4.93 -2.04 -19.88
CA GLY A 344 5.58 -3.29 -19.51
C GLY A 344 5.42 -4.38 -20.58
N PHE A 345 5.51 -5.64 -20.14
CA PHE A 345 5.33 -6.79 -21.04
C PHE A 345 3.93 -6.84 -21.66
N GLN A 346 3.89 -6.86 -22.99
CA GLN A 346 2.70 -6.83 -23.82
C GLN A 346 2.55 -8.15 -24.58
N PRO A 347 1.34 -8.73 -24.65
CA PRO A 347 1.14 -10.03 -25.28
C PRO A 347 1.18 -9.92 -26.80
N THR A 348 1.93 -10.81 -27.45
CA THR A 348 1.99 -10.87 -28.93
C THR A 348 0.76 -11.56 -29.54
N GLY A 349 0.14 -12.47 -28.80
CA GLY A 349 -0.83 -13.42 -29.33
C GLY A 349 -0.20 -14.61 -30.04
N VAL A 350 1.12 -14.79 -29.93
CA VAL A 350 1.84 -15.97 -30.45
C VAL A 350 2.15 -16.92 -29.30
N THR A 351 1.66 -18.16 -29.42
CA THR A 351 2.17 -19.29 -28.63
C THR A 351 3.39 -19.83 -29.35
N ILE A 352 4.51 -19.91 -28.64
CA ILE A 352 5.71 -20.54 -29.14
C ILE A 352 5.81 -21.97 -28.61
N THR A 353 6.28 -22.89 -29.45
CA THR A 353 6.55 -24.28 -29.07
C THR A 353 8.06 -24.55 -29.10
N ASN A 354 8.58 -25.25 -28.09
CA ASN A 354 9.97 -25.69 -28.06
C ASN A 354 10.33 -26.46 -29.34
N GLY A 355 11.47 -26.15 -29.94
CA GLY A 355 11.91 -26.71 -31.22
C GLY A 355 11.24 -26.10 -32.46
N GLN A 356 10.24 -25.24 -32.31
CA GLN A 356 9.68 -24.49 -33.43
C GLN A 356 10.64 -23.37 -33.83
N ARG A 357 10.97 -23.32 -35.13
CA ARG A 357 11.68 -22.19 -35.70
C ARG A 357 10.68 -21.13 -36.14
N LEU A 358 10.89 -19.91 -35.69
CA LEU A 358 10.13 -18.72 -36.09
C LEU A 358 11.10 -17.68 -36.62
N THR A 359 10.67 -16.86 -37.57
CA THR A 359 11.41 -15.65 -37.96
C THR A 359 10.66 -14.42 -37.50
N TYR A 360 11.40 -13.33 -37.31
CA TYR A 360 10.80 -12.04 -36.98
C TYR A 360 11.48 -10.90 -37.72
N GLN A 361 10.71 -9.84 -37.92
CA GLN A 361 11.16 -8.54 -38.41
C GLN A 361 10.47 -7.45 -37.60
N THR A 362 11.21 -6.40 -37.28
CA THR A 362 10.72 -5.26 -36.52
C THR A 362 10.87 -3.96 -37.30
N THR A 363 9.96 -3.03 -37.05
CA THR A 363 9.98 -1.67 -37.56
C THR A 363 9.53 -0.70 -36.46
N GLY A 364 9.72 0.60 -36.68
CA GLY A 364 9.36 1.63 -35.72
C GLY A 364 10.56 2.17 -34.95
N LYS A 365 10.30 3.24 -34.20
CA LYS A 365 11.28 3.97 -33.41
C LYS A 365 10.63 4.40 -32.09
N TRP A 366 11.47 4.52 -31.07
CA TRP A 366 11.05 4.95 -29.74
C TRP A 366 12.19 5.63 -28.99
N LYS A 367 11.89 6.27 -27.87
CA LYS A 367 12.86 7.00 -27.04
C LYS A 367 12.71 6.61 -25.58
N LEU A 368 13.85 6.48 -24.89
CA LEU A 368 13.97 6.27 -23.45
C LEU A 368 13.58 7.48 -22.60
N SER A 369 13.43 8.65 -23.23
CA SER A 369 12.97 9.87 -22.59
C SER A 369 12.44 10.85 -23.64
N PRO A 370 11.71 11.90 -23.26
CA PRO A 370 11.12 12.85 -24.21
C PRO A 370 12.16 13.55 -25.11
N THR A 371 13.37 13.79 -24.58
CA THR A 371 14.48 14.45 -25.29
C THR A 371 15.57 13.47 -25.73
N GLY A 372 15.37 12.18 -25.50
CA GLY A 372 16.34 11.13 -25.84
C GLY A 372 16.47 10.88 -27.35
N GLN A 373 17.52 10.13 -27.70
CA GLN A 373 17.74 9.63 -29.06
C GLN A 373 16.65 8.64 -29.47
N GLU A 374 16.26 8.67 -30.75
CA GLU A 374 15.41 7.62 -31.33
C GLU A 374 16.18 6.32 -31.53
N LEU A 375 15.63 5.24 -30.98
CA LEU A 375 16.15 3.88 -31.02
C LEU A 375 15.16 3.00 -31.80
N ASP A 376 15.67 1.99 -32.51
CA ASP A 376 14.84 0.88 -32.99
C ASP A 376 14.90 -0.31 -32.03
N ALA A 377 14.41 -1.46 -32.47
CA ALA A 377 14.39 -2.68 -31.68
C ALA A 377 15.76 -3.17 -31.23
N ALA A 378 16.88 -2.73 -31.85
CA ALA A 378 18.22 -3.11 -31.44
C ALA A 378 18.74 -2.30 -30.22
N GLY A 379 18.07 -1.22 -29.85
CA GLY A 379 18.46 -0.38 -28.72
C GLY A 379 19.78 0.38 -28.92
N ASN A 380 20.35 0.85 -27.81
CA ASN A 380 21.65 1.49 -27.74
C ASN A 380 22.77 0.49 -27.37
N LEU A 381 24.02 0.94 -27.36
CA LEU A 381 25.19 0.09 -27.08
C LEU A 381 25.21 -0.46 -25.64
N ASP A 382 24.54 0.19 -24.70
CA ASP A 382 24.46 -0.22 -23.30
C ASP A 382 23.29 -1.20 -23.04
N GLY A 383 22.56 -1.60 -24.08
CA GLY A 383 21.40 -2.49 -23.99
C GLY A 383 20.10 -1.82 -23.51
N GLY A 384 20.15 -0.52 -23.23
CA GLY A 384 18.96 0.32 -23.06
C GLY A 384 18.26 0.47 -24.41
N GLY A 385 16.94 0.49 -24.44
CA GLY A 385 16.24 0.65 -25.72
C GLY A 385 15.95 -0.64 -26.49
N LEU A 386 16.50 -1.77 -26.04
CA LEU A 386 16.41 -3.06 -26.73
C LEU A 386 14.98 -3.64 -26.65
N LEU A 387 14.46 -4.20 -27.74
CA LEU A 387 13.23 -4.99 -27.66
C LEU A 387 13.57 -6.33 -26.99
N ILE A 388 12.89 -6.68 -25.90
CA ILE A 388 13.11 -7.95 -25.20
C ILE A 388 11.81 -8.73 -25.07
N GLY A 389 11.93 -10.05 -25.03
CA GLY A 389 10.80 -10.94 -24.83
C GLY A 389 10.96 -11.90 -23.66
N VAL A 390 9.83 -12.38 -23.18
CA VAL A 390 9.71 -13.46 -22.20
C VAL A 390 8.65 -14.45 -22.66
N VAL A 391 8.86 -15.72 -22.30
CA VAL A 391 7.84 -16.77 -22.45
C VAL A 391 7.13 -16.94 -21.12
N LEU A 392 5.81 -16.81 -21.13
CA LEU A 392 4.94 -17.11 -19.98
C LEU A 392 4.36 -18.53 -20.13
N THR A 393 4.65 -19.36 -19.14
CA THR A 393 4.16 -20.74 -19.04
C THR A 393 3.72 -21.00 -17.61
N ASP A 394 2.46 -21.37 -17.40
CA ASP A 394 1.91 -21.69 -16.06
C ASP A 394 2.29 -20.68 -14.98
N ARG A 395 2.07 -19.38 -15.25
CA ARG A 395 2.40 -18.27 -14.31
C ARG A 395 3.89 -18.14 -13.97
N THR A 396 4.77 -18.68 -14.81
CA THR A 396 6.22 -18.57 -14.68
C THR A 396 6.79 -17.92 -15.94
N LEU A 397 7.73 -16.98 -15.74
CA LEU A 397 8.43 -16.32 -16.84
C LEU A 397 9.78 -16.99 -17.09
N SER A 398 10.14 -17.14 -18.36
CA SER A 398 11.53 -17.38 -18.75
C SER A 398 12.40 -16.17 -18.37
N ASN A 399 13.73 -16.36 -18.42
CA ASN A 399 14.64 -15.22 -18.49
C ASN A 399 14.30 -14.36 -19.73
N PRO A 400 14.43 -13.03 -19.65
CA PRO A 400 14.30 -12.18 -20.83
C PRO A 400 15.36 -12.51 -21.88
N PHE A 401 14.98 -12.44 -23.15
CA PHE A 401 15.89 -12.62 -24.29
C PHE A 401 15.70 -11.50 -25.32
N PRO A 402 16.78 -11.11 -26.01
CA PRO A 402 16.77 -9.96 -26.89
C PRO A 402 16.13 -10.25 -28.24
N PHE A 403 15.51 -9.23 -28.82
CA PHE A 403 15.13 -9.14 -30.22
C PHE A 403 15.94 -8.02 -30.89
N GLY A 404 16.21 -8.15 -32.17
CA GLY A 404 16.81 -7.09 -32.98
C GLY A 404 15.85 -6.53 -34.04
N THR A 405 16.42 -5.98 -35.10
CA THR A 405 15.67 -5.52 -36.28
C THR A 405 15.07 -6.68 -37.08
N SER A 406 15.74 -7.84 -37.08
CA SER A 406 15.24 -9.08 -37.64
C SER A 406 16.03 -10.27 -37.09
N GLY A 407 15.48 -11.48 -37.23
CA GLY A 407 16.21 -12.68 -36.86
C GLY A 407 15.36 -13.93 -36.87
N THR A 408 15.96 -15.00 -36.34
CA THR A 408 15.29 -16.27 -36.05
C THR A 408 15.14 -16.39 -34.54
N LEU A 409 13.97 -16.85 -34.10
CA LEU A 409 13.68 -17.11 -32.71
C LEU A 409 13.74 -18.62 -32.46
N GLU A 410 14.66 -19.02 -31.59
CA GLU A 410 14.70 -20.34 -30.98
C GLU A 410 14.32 -20.18 -29.50
N PRO A 411 13.05 -20.42 -29.15
CA PRO A 411 12.50 -20.14 -27.82
C PRO A 411 13.11 -21.04 -26.73
N PRO A 412 13.38 -20.52 -25.52
CA PRO A 412 13.93 -21.32 -24.43
C PRO A 412 12.93 -22.31 -23.83
N ALA A 413 11.63 -22.10 -24.07
CA ALA A 413 10.54 -22.94 -23.59
C ALA A 413 9.28 -22.77 -24.45
N SER A 414 8.36 -23.73 -24.37
CA SER A 414 7.00 -23.58 -24.92
C SER A 414 6.16 -22.66 -24.03
N GLY A 415 5.40 -21.74 -24.61
CA GLY A 415 4.49 -20.87 -23.86
C GLY A 415 4.03 -19.64 -24.66
N GLN A 416 3.49 -18.66 -23.94
CA GLN A 416 2.96 -17.42 -24.54
C GLN A 416 4.05 -16.35 -24.62
N LEU A 417 4.27 -15.77 -25.81
CA LEU A 417 5.29 -14.72 -25.99
C LEU A 417 4.75 -13.33 -25.61
N TYR A 418 5.48 -12.67 -24.73
CA TYR A 418 5.29 -11.26 -24.37
C TYR A 418 6.55 -10.46 -24.68
N LEU A 419 6.39 -9.20 -25.05
CA LEU A 419 7.48 -8.31 -25.43
C LEU A 419 7.39 -6.98 -24.69
N ARG A 420 8.53 -6.34 -24.45
CA ARG A 420 8.59 -4.95 -24.02
C ARG A 420 9.81 -4.25 -24.59
N CYS A 421 9.72 -2.94 -24.69
CA CYS A 421 10.85 -2.05 -24.89
C CYS A 421 11.64 -1.96 -23.57
N ASN A 422 12.94 -2.28 -23.60
CA ASN A 422 13.73 -2.44 -22.37
C ASN A 422 14.18 -1.10 -21.79
N ASP A 423 13.64 -0.82 -20.60
CA ASP A 423 13.93 0.36 -19.81
C ASP A 423 13.67 0.08 -18.31
N ALA A 424 14.12 0.95 -17.41
CA ALA A 424 13.88 0.83 -15.98
C ALA A 424 12.38 0.92 -15.67
N TRP A 425 11.87 0.09 -14.76
CA TRP A 425 10.43 -0.02 -14.49
C TRP A 425 9.77 1.25 -13.95
N ASN A 426 10.55 2.12 -13.34
CA ASN A 426 10.14 3.44 -12.85
C ASN A 426 10.29 4.57 -13.89
N GLU A 427 10.91 4.29 -15.05
CA GLU A 427 11.15 5.28 -16.10
C GLU A 427 10.21 5.08 -17.30
N ILE A 428 9.59 3.90 -17.44
CA ILE A 428 8.63 3.57 -18.53
C ILE A 428 7.59 4.67 -18.84
N ALA A 429 7.18 5.46 -17.86
CA ALA A 429 6.16 6.50 -18.04
C ALA A 429 6.56 7.65 -18.98
N ASP A 430 7.85 7.93 -19.17
CA ASP A 430 8.33 9.02 -20.03
C ASP A 430 8.81 8.54 -21.41
N ASN A 431 8.77 7.23 -21.64
CA ASN A 431 9.02 6.63 -22.95
C ASN A 431 8.00 7.09 -23.99
N THR A 432 8.46 7.25 -25.23
CA THR A 432 7.59 7.62 -26.36
C THR A 432 7.90 6.78 -27.59
N GLY A 433 6.90 6.56 -28.43
CA GLY A 433 7.03 5.74 -29.65
C GLY A 433 6.67 4.27 -29.43
N GLN A 434 7.02 3.45 -30.42
CA GLN A 434 6.58 2.06 -30.50
C GLN A 434 7.44 1.24 -31.48
N ILE A 435 7.40 -0.08 -31.30
CA ILE A 435 7.96 -1.06 -32.23
C ILE A 435 6.83 -1.96 -32.75
N ASP A 436 6.72 -2.12 -34.06
CA ASP A 436 5.87 -3.12 -34.69
C ASP A 436 6.73 -4.35 -35.03
N ILE A 437 6.37 -5.53 -34.53
CA ILE A 437 7.06 -6.79 -34.80
C ILE A 437 6.14 -7.74 -35.55
N THR A 438 6.63 -8.31 -36.64
CA THR A 438 5.98 -9.38 -37.38
C THR A 438 6.72 -10.68 -37.12
N ILE A 439 6.02 -11.68 -36.58
CA ILE A 439 6.55 -13.03 -36.32
C ILE A 439 5.93 -13.99 -37.33
N SER A 440 6.72 -14.87 -37.91
CA SER A 440 6.29 -15.79 -38.97
C SER A 440 6.72 -17.23 -38.68
N GLY A 441 5.84 -18.20 -38.96
CA GLY A 441 6.16 -19.62 -38.92
C GLY A 441 6.94 -20.04 -40.17
N THR A 442 8.08 -20.73 -39.98
CA THR A 442 8.97 -21.19 -41.07
C THR A 442 8.64 -22.56 -41.62
#